data_AF-D0N883-F1
#
_entry.id   AF-D0N883-F1
#
_cell.length_a   1.000
_cell.length_b   1.000
_cell.length_c   1.000
_cell.angle_alpha   90.00
_cell.angle_beta   90.00
_cell.angle_gamma   90.00
#
_symmetry.space_group_name_H-M   'P 1'
#
loop_
_entity.id
_entity.type
_entity.pdbx_description
1 polymer ?
#
loop_
_entity_poly.entity_id
_entity_poly.type
_entity_poly.pdbx_seq_one_letter_code
_entity_poly.pdbx_strand_id
1 'polypeptide(L)'
;MLDKLRDFGLDLENIVYYRGEMHYLVMIPKRQNLRELHVVNEDHLSSTALVMDDNINNSALYEFVKGIVDFAGIPRKTDFTRVSLFDFSSLTRADKAASILSSHGKKLYVSLIGDSLHEPCVWMVAQIGRDPDEQLLVDREAAYQVTMRVSSNHREDLQKNIRKHTADPRSRYTV
;
A
#
# COMPACT_ATOMS: atom_id res chain seq x y z
N MET A 1 25.04 -1.55 -4.23
CA MET A 1 24.55 -2.72 -3.48
C MET A 1 23.79 -3.65 -4.40
N LEU A 2 22.78 -3.16 -5.12
CA LEU A 2 22.01 -3.93 -6.11
C LEU A 2 22.88 -4.54 -7.22
N ASP A 3 23.84 -3.78 -7.77
CA ASP A 3 24.74 -4.34 -8.81
C ASP A 3 25.55 -5.54 -8.31
N LYS A 4 25.98 -5.50 -7.04
CA LYS A 4 26.70 -6.62 -6.43
C LYS A 4 25.78 -7.81 -6.20
N LEU A 5 24.51 -7.60 -5.81
CA LEU A 5 23.53 -8.68 -5.68
C LEU A 5 23.29 -9.38 -7.02
N ARG A 6 23.25 -8.62 -8.11
CA ARG A 6 23.11 -9.16 -9.47
C ARG A 6 24.29 -10.06 -9.85
N ASP A 7 25.52 -9.74 -9.42
CA ASP A 7 26.69 -10.61 -9.63
C ASP A 7 26.56 -11.97 -8.89
N PHE A 8 25.76 -12.01 -7.82
CA PHE A 8 25.39 -13.23 -7.10
C PHE A 8 24.12 -13.90 -7.65
N GLY A 9 23.59 -13.43 -8.79
CA GLY A 9 22.38 -13.96 -9.41
C GLY A 9 21.08 -13.50 -8.75
N LEU A 10 21.11 -12.46 -7.91
CA LEU A 10 19.95 -11.88 -7.23
C LEU A 10 19.64 -10.51 -7.86
N ASP A 11 18.75 -10.47 -8.83
CA ASP A 11 18.40 -9.25 -9.58
C ASP A 11 17.15 -8.57 -8.99
N LEU A 12 17.38 -7.44 -8.32
CA LEU A 12 16.36 -6.64 -7.64
C LEU A 12 16.36 -5.21 -8.20
N GLU A 13 15.18 -4.63 -8.37
CA GLU A 13 14.99 -3.22 -8.69
C GLU A 13 15.17 -2.34 -7.45
N ASN A 14 14.69 -2.81 -6.30
CA ASN A 14 14.77 -2.07 -5.04
C ASN A 14 14.82 -3.02 -3.83
N ILE A 15 15.39 -2.52 -2.74
CA ILE A 15 15.40 -3.19 -1.45
C ILE A 15 15.41 -2.15 -0.32
N VAL A 16 14.54 -2.34 0.67
CA VAL A 16 14.40 -1.47 1.84
C VAL A 16 14.42 -2.32 3.10
N TYR A 17 15.30 -1.96 4.03
CA TYR A 17 15.47 -2.63 5.31
C TYR A 17 15.08 -1.71 6.46
N TYR A 18 14.17 -2.19 7.31
CA TYR A 18 13.76 -1.53 8.55
C TYR A 18 14.24 -2.33 9.76
N ARG A 19 15.00 -1.66 10.63
CA ARG A 19 15.48 -2.21 11.88
C ARG A 19 14.63 -1.72 13.04
N GLY A 20 13.89 -2.63 13.66
CA GLY A 20 13.15 -2.40 14.90
C GLY A 20 13.27 -3.60 15.84
N GLU A 21 12.23 -3.86 16.63
CA GLU A 21 12.09 -5.10 17.40
C GLU A 21 12.07 -6.32 16.47
N MET A 22 11.40 -6.17 15.32
CA MET A 22 11.46 -7.10 14.21
C MET A 22 12.27 -6.49 13.05
N HIS A 23 13.03 -7.33 12.37
CA HIS A 23 13.76 -6.95 11.16
C HIS A 23 12.82 -7.13 9.97
N TYR A 24 12.49 -6.05 9.26
CA TYR A 24 11.57 -6.09 8.12
C TYR A 24 12.31 -5.72 6.83
N LEU A 25 12.09 -6.51 5.78
CA LEU A 25 12.74 -6.35 4.48
C LEU A 25 11.67 -6.34 3.39
N VAL A 26 11.68 -5.29 2.58
CA VAL A 26 10.84 -5.19 1.37
C VAL A 26 11.77 -5.15 0.18
N MET A 27 11.49 -5.95 -0.84
CA MET A 27 12.30 -6.05 -2.04
C MET A 27 11.41 -6.13 -3.28
N ILE A 28 11.92 -5.65 -4.40
CA ILE A 28 11.26 -5.70 -5.71
C ILE A 28 12.15 -6.56 -6.61
N PRO A 29 11.97 -7.89 -6.63
CA PRO A 29 12.72 -8.77 -7.51
C PRO A 29 12.21 -8.68 -8.94
N LYS A 30 13.11 -8.83 -9.91
CA LYS A 30 12.67 -8.91 -11.31
C LYS A 30 11.99 -10.23 -11.59
N ARG A 31 10.92 -10.18 -12.40
CA ARG A 31 10.16 -11.36 -12.83
C ARG A 31 11.04 -12.47 -13.39
N GLN A 32 12.00 -12.12 -14.26
CA GLN A 32 12.90 -13.09 -14.87
C GLN A 32 13.76 -13.83 -13.82
N ASN A 33 14.21 -13.11 -12.79
CA ASN A 33 15.05 -13.67 -11.73
C ASN A 33 14.26 -14.61 -10.81
N LEU A 34 13.00 -14.29 -10.51
CA LEU A 34 12.10 -15.21 -9.78
C LEU A 34 11.94 -16.56 -10.51
N ARG A 35 11.91 -16.54 -11.85
CA ARG A 35 11.80 -17.76 -12.66
C ARG A 35 13.09 -18.55 -12.70
N GLU A 36 14.22 -17.89 -12.93
CA GLU A 36 15.54 -18.53 -13.00
C GLU A 36 15.91 -19.23 -11.68
N LEU A 37 15.45 -18.69 -10.56
CA LEU A 37 15.65 -19.26 -9.22
C LEU A 37 14.52 -20.18 -8.79
N HIS A 38 13.59 -20.53 -9.68
CA HIS A 38 12.44 -21.40 -9.43
C HIS A 38 11.59 -21.00 -8.22
N VAL A 39 11.52 -19.69 -7.93
CA VAL A 39 10.64 -19.13 -6.88
C VAL A 39 9.18 -19.22 -7.31
N VAL A 40 8.93 -19.12 -8.62
CA VAL A 40 7.63 -19.35 -9.25
C VAL A 40 7.69 -20.62 -10.10
N ASN A 41 6.62 -21.42 -10.08
CA ASN A 41 6.56 -22.70 -10.78
C ASN A 41 6.31 -22.52 -12.28
N GLU A 42 5.31 -21.71 -12.63
CA GLU A 42 4.90 -21.42 -14.00
C GLU A 42 4.97 -19.91 -14.31
N ASP A 43 5.22 -19.60 -15.59
CA ASP A 43 5.33 -18.23 -16.10
C ASP A 43 3.99 -17.69 -16.61
N HIS A 44 3.10 -17.30 -15.70
CA HIS A 44 1.78 -16.79 -16.06
C HIS A 44 1.81 -15.34 -16.54
N LEU A 45 1.29 -15.04 -17.73
CA LEU A 45 1.27 -13.67 -18.29
C LEU A 45 0.72 -12.59 -17.33
N SER A 46 -0.28 -12.93 -16.52
CA SER A 46 -0.82 -12.04 -15.47
C SER A 46 0.11 -12.02 -14.25
N SER A 47 0.53 -10.82 -13.81
CA SER A 47 1.30 -10.65 -12.56
C SER A 47 0.56 -11.18 -11.35
N THR A 48 -0.77 -11.03 -11.31
CA THR A 48 -1.60 -11.52 -10.21
C THR A 48 -1.57 -13.05 -10.15
N ALA A 49 -1.68 -13.72 -11.29
CA ALA A 49 -1.57 -15.19 -11.35
C ALA A 49 -0.16 -15.67 -11.03
N LEU A 50 0.88 -14.91 -11.40
CA LEU A 50 2.27 -15.28 -11.15
C LEU A 50 2.58 -15.42 -9.65
N VAL A 51 2.00 -14.56 -8.81
CA VAL A 51 2.26 -14.50 -7.36
C VAL A 51 1.20 -15.21 -6.51
N MET A 52 0.35 -16.03 -7.12
CA MET A 52 -0.62 -16.84 -6.37
C MET A 52 0.11 -17.90 -5.53
N ASP A 53 -0.43 -18.21 -4.35
CA ASP A 53 0.19 -19.14 -3.39
C ASP A 53 0.43 -20.54 -3.97
N ASP A 54 -0.38 -20.99 -4.93
CA ASP A 54 -0.23 -22.28 -5.63
C ASP A 54 0.92 -22.28 -6.66
N ASN A 55 1.26 -21.11 -7.19
CA ASN A 55 2.37 -20.94 -8.12
C ASN A 55 3.70 -20.61 -7.42
N ILE A 56 3.70 -20.37 -6.10
CA ILE A 56 4.90 -20.02 -5.34
C ILE A 56 5.57 -21.27 -4.75
N ASN A 57 6.85 -21.45 -5.07
CA ASN A 57 7.70 -22.40 -4.36
C ASN A 57 8.26 -21.77 -3.09
N ASN A 58 7.60 -22.02 -1.95
CA ASN A 58 7.98 -21.45 -0.65
C ASN A 58 9.42 -21.77 -0.22
N SER A 59 9.95 -22.96 -0.57
CA SER A 59 11.32 -23.33 -0.24
C SER A 59 12.33 -22.51 -1.03
N ALA A 60 12.09 -22.34 -2.33
CA ALA A 60 12.93 -21.50 -3.19
C ALA A 60 12.84 -20.02 -2.79
N LEU A 61 11.64 -19.54 -2.46
CA LEU A 61 11.42 -18.19 -1.94
C LEU A 61 12.19 -17.94 -0.63
N TYR A 62 12.20 -18.92 0.28
CA TYR A 62 12.95 -18.84 1.54
C TYR A 62 14.45 -18.72 1.31
N GLU A 63 15.03 -19.59 0.47
CA GLU A 63 16.47 -19.55 0.16
C GLU A 63 16.86 -18.28 -0.61
N PHE A 64 15.98 -17.78 -1.49
CA PHE A 64 16.17 -16.49 -2.16
C PHE A 64 16.32 -15.34 -1.15
N VAL A 65 15.37 -15.20 -0.22
CA VAL A 65 15.40 -14.15 0.81
C VAL A 65 16.58 -14.34 1.75
N LYS A 66 16.91 -15.58 2.10
CA LYS A 66 18.08 -15.92 2.92
C LYS A 66 19.38 -15.44 2.27
N GLY A 67 19.57 -15.70 0.98
CA GLY A 67 20.76 -15.24 0.24
C GLY A 67 20.92 -13.72 0.26
N ILE A 68 19.82 -12.98 0.11
CA ILE A 68 19.83 -11.51 0.19
C ILE A 68 20.22 -11.02 1.59
N VAL A 69 19.66 -11.65 2.63
CA VAL A 69 19.90 -11.29 4.03
C VAL A 69 21.34 -11.60 4.46
N ASP A 70 21.89 -12.74 4.00
CA ASP A 70 23.30 -13.11 4.18
C ASP A 70 24.23 -12.12 3.47
N PHE A 71 23.92 -11.80 2.22
CA PHE A 71 24.69 -10.81 1.46
C PHE A 71 24.68 -9.43 2.12
N ALA A 72 23.53 -9.00 2.64
CA ALA A 72 23.38 -7.74 3.34
C ALA A 72 24.03 -7.74 4.74
N GLY A 73 24.47 -8.88 5.25
CA GLY A 73 25.09 -9.02 6.57
C GLY A 73 24.13 -8.69 7.71
N ILE A 74 22.82 -8.90 7.51
CA ILE A 74 21.82 -8.56 8.52
C ILE A 74 21.91 -9.60 9.65
N PRO A 75 22.17 -9.19 10.90
CA PRO A 75 22.34 -10.13 12.01
C PRO A 75 21.01 -10.84 12.28
N ARG A 76 21.04 -12.17 12.25
CA ARG A 76 19.89 -13.03 12.53
C ARG A 76 20.11 -13.80 13.84
N LYS A 77 19.13 -13.70 14.74
CA LYS A 77 19.07 -14.52 15.97
C LYS A 77 18.10 -15.69 15.84
N THR A 78 17.16 -15.61 14.90
CA THR A 78 16.09 -16.59 14.66
C THR A 78 15.78 -16.67 13.16
N ASP A 79 15.13 -17.74 12.72
CA ASP A 79 14.66 -17.92 11.34
C ASP A 79 13.56 -16.90 10.96
N PHE A 80 13.27 -16.81 9.66
CA PHE A 80 12.23 -15.91 9.15
C PHE A 80 10.86 -16.31 9.71
N THR A 81 10.21 -15.36 10.38
CA THR A 81 8.84 -15.58 10.88
C THR A 81 7.84 -15.73 9.73
N ARG A 82 7.98 -14.90 8.68
CA ARG A 82 7.09 -14.88 7.52
C ARG A 82 7.84 -14.39 6.28
N VAL A 83 7.59 -15.04 5.14
CA VAL A 83 8.04 -14.60 3.82
C VAL A 83 6.83 -14.73 2.88
N SER A 84 6.57 -13.70 2.07
CA SER A 84 5.43 -13.68 1.15
C SER A 84 5.78 -12.84 -0.07
N LEU A 85 5.22 -13.18 -1.22
CA LEU A 85 5.39 -12.46 -2.47
C LEU A 85 4.06 -11.79 -2.84
N PHE A 86 4.10 -10.54 -3.29
CA PHE A 86 2.90 -9.74 -3.58
C PHE A 86 3.01 -9.07 -4.94
N ASP A 87 1.86 -8.86 -5.58
CA ASP A 87 1.74 -8.12 -6.84
C ASP A 87 1.65 -6.61 -6.55
N PHE A 88 2.68 -5.86 -6.92
CA PHE A 88 2.71 -4.39 -6.85
C PHE A 88 2.47 -3.72 -8.21
N SER A 89 2.05 -4.48 -9.25
CA SER A 89 1.93 -3.97 -10.62
C SER A 89 0.73 -3.05 -10.82
N SER A 90 -0.32 -3.18 -9.99
CA SER A 90 -1.56 -2.43 -10.12
C SER A 90 -1.78 -1.50 -8.93
N LEU A 91 -2.31 -0.31 -9.23
CA LEU A 91 -2.81 0.63 -8.24
C LEU A 91 -4.31 0.76 -8.43
N THR A 92 -5.09 0.25 -7.50
CA THR A 92 -6.56 0.38 -7.52
C THR A 92 -6.98 1.58 -6.67
N ARG A 93 -8.02 2.28 -7.13
CA ARG A 93 -8.59 3.45 -6.45
C ARG A 93 -10.11 3.37 -6.51
N ALA A 94 -10.78 3.84 -5.47
CA ALA A 94 -12.23 3.95 -5.50
C ALA A 94 -12.65 5.06 -6.47
N ASP A 95 -13.76 4.85 -7.18
CA ASP A 95 -14.36 5.89 -8.03
C ASP A 95 -14.90 7.05 -7.19
N LYS A 96 -15.44 6.74 -6.00
CA LYS A 96 -16.02 7.72 -5.07
C LYS A 96 -15.60 7.44 -3.64
N ALA A 97 -15.40 8.52 -2.89
CA ALA A 97 -15.06 8.44 -1.47
C ALA A 97 -16.23 8.02 -0.57
N ALA A 98 -17.45 8.39 -0.98
CA ALA A 98 -18.68 8.15 -0.24
C ALA A 98 -19.91 8.13 -1.14
N SER A 99 -20.99 7.57 -0.62
CA SER A 99 -22.32 7.58 -1.24
C SER A 99 -23.40 7.62 -0.17
N ILE A 100 -24.57 8.17 -0.52
CA ILE A 100 -25.75 8.17 0.34
C ILE A 100 -26.83 7.36 -0.38
N LEU A 101 -27.25 6.27 0.25
CA LEU A 101 -28.30 5.39 -0.24
C LEU A 101 -29.61 5.75 0.48
N SER A 102 -30.72 5.80 -0.25
CA SER A 102 -32.04 6.07 0.33
C SER A 102 -33.01 4.95 0.07
N SER A 103 -33.72 4.48 1.09
CA SER A 103 -34.77 3.47 0.97
C SER A 103 -35.82 3.68 2.05
N HIS A 104 -37.11 3.61 1.68
CA HIS A 104 -38.24 3.78 2.62
C HIS A 104 -38.16 5.06 3.48
N GLY A 105 -37.71 6.17 2.89
CA GLY A 105 -37.54 7.45 3.61
C GLY A 105 -36.38 7.47 4.61
N LYS A 106 -35.58 6.40 4.70
CA LYS A 106 -34.37 6.33 5.52
C LYS A 106 -33.14 6.49 4.65
N LYS A 107 -32.10 7.13 5.19
CA LYS A 107 -30.82 7.37 4.53
C LYS A 107 -29.73 6.52 5.18
N LEU A 108 -28.86 5.95 4.36
CA LEU A 108 -27.66 5.20 4.76
C LEU A 108 -26.44 5.89 4.15
N TYR A 109 -25.54 6.37 5.00
CA TYR A 109 -24.30 7.00 4.60
C TYR A 109 -23.21 5.94 4.52
N VAL A 110 -22.56 5.82 3.37
CA VAL A 110 -21.50 4.85 3.09
C VAL A 110 -20.24 5.63 2.76
N SER A 111 -19.13 5.35 3.44
CA SER A 111 -17.82 5.93 3.13
C SER A 111 -16.74 4.86 3.26
N LEU A 112 -15.74 4.92 2.38
CA LEU A 112 -14.59 4.02 2.41
C LEU A 112 -13.51 4.58 3.35
N ILE A 113 -12.66 3.72 3.91
CA ILE A 113 -11.49 4.10 4.72
C ILE A 113 -10.42 3.03 4.54
N GLY A 114 -9.15 3.40 4.53
CA GLY A 114 -8.00 2.48 4.55
C GLY A 114 -7.20 2.55 3.26
N ASP A 115 -6.70 1.41 2.80
CA ASP A 115 -5.81 1.34 1.63
C ASP A 115 -6.47 1.91 0.36
N SER A 116 -7.79 1.74 0.24
CA SER A 116 -8.60 2.33 -0.84
C SER A 116 -8.88 3.83 -0.66
N LEU A 117 -8.75 4.36 0.57
CA LEU A 117 -9.08 5.75 0.91
C LEU A 117 -8.35 6.22 2.20
N HIS A 118 -7.25 6.94 2.05
CA HIS A 118 -6.37 7.37 3.17
C HIS A 118 -6.94 8.47 4.08
N GLU A 119 -8.23 8.84 3.95
CA GLU A 119 -8.82 9.95 4.71
C GLU A 119 -9.82 9.47 5.77
N PRO A 120 -9.74 9.96 7.03
CA PRO A 120 -10.69 9.63 8.08
C PRO A 120 -12.12 10.14 7.75
N CYS A 121 -13.09 9.22 7.71
CA CYS A 121 -14.51 9.56 7.48
C CYS A 121 -15.18 10.29 8.67
N VAL A 122 -14.49 10.40 9.82
CA VAL A 122 -15.06 10.87 11.08
C VAL A 122 -15.61 12.28 10.99
N TRP A 123 -14.98 13.17 10.20
CA TRP A 123 -15.48 14.53 9.99
C TRP A 123 -16.82 14.54 9.23
N MET A 124 -16.94 13.74 8.17
CA MET A 124 -18.18 13.60 7.41
C MET A 124 -19.31 13.11 8.32
N VAL A 125 -19.06 12.11 9.17
CA VAL A 125 -20.07 11.62 10.12
C VAL A 125 -20.52 12.71 11.09
N ALA A 126 -19.63 13.58 11.54
CA ALA A 126 -19.95 14.68 12.46
C ALA A 126 -20.81 15.79 11.84
N GLN A 127 -20.84 15.92 10.51
CA GLN A 127 -21.65 16.92 9.81
C GLN A 127 -23.04 16.42 9.40
N ILE A 128 -23.33 15.13 9.58
CA ILE A 128 -24.64 14.56 9.24
C ILE A 128 -25.75 15.30 10.01
N GLY A 129 -26.74 15.82 9.28
CA GLY A 129 -27.87 16.57 9.83
C GLY A 129 -27.57 18.02 10.19
N ARG A 130 -26.32 18.48 10.02
CA ARG A 130 -25.94 19.90 10.10
C ARG A 130 -25.88 20.52 8.71
N ASP A 131 -25.16 19.86 7.81
CA ASP A 131 -25.00 20.27 6.43
C ASP A 131 -25.93 19.48 5.51
N PRO A 132 -26.32 20.05 4.35
CA PRO A 132 -27.03 19.31 3.32
C PRO A 132 -26.22 18.11 2.84
N ASP A 133 -26.89 16.97 2.63
CA ASP A 133 -26.29 15.73 2.13
C ASP A 133 -25.42 15.92 0.87
N GLU A 134 -25.85 16.80 -0.04
CA GLU A 134 -25.11 17.10 -1.27
C GLU A 134 -23.79 17.81 -0.99
N GLN A 135 -23.80 18.80 -0.10
CA GLN A 135 -22.58 19.51 0.33
C GLN A 135 -21.61 18.55 1.01
N LEU A 136 -22.14 17.64 1.84
CA LEU A 136 -21.38 16.65 2.57
C LEU A 136 -20.64 15.67 1.63
N LEU A 137 -21.28 15.28 0.52
CA LEU A 137 -20.65 14.47 -0.52
C LEU A 137 -19.60 15.27 -1.32
N VAL A 138 -19.89 16.53 -1.65
CA VAL A 138 -18.95 17.42 -2.36
C VAL A 138 -17.68 17.66 -1.53
N ASP A 139 -17.83 17.99 -0.26
CA ASP A 139 -16.68 18.24 0.64
C ASP A 139 -15.85 16.97 0.83
N ARG A 140 -16.51 15.82 0.96
CA ARG A 140 -15.85 14.52 1.10
C ARG A 140 -15.05 14.15 -0.16
N GLU A 141 -15.60 14.44 -1.33
CA GLU A 141 -14.94 14.18 -2.61
C GLU A 141 -13.76 15.13 -2.82
N ALA A 142 -13.90 16.42 -2.48
CA ALA A 142 -12.81 17.39 -2.57
C ALA A 142 -11.59 16.95 -1.74
N ALA A 143 -11.81 16.51 -0.49
CA ALA A 143 -10.73 16.03 0.37
C ALA A 143 -10.13 14.69 -0.12
N TYR A 144 -10.93 13.83 -0.76
CA TYR A 144 -10.42 12.64 -1.44
C TYR A 144 -9.47 12.99 -2.58
N GLN A 145 -9.86 13.92 -3.45
CA GLN A 145 -9.04 14.34 -4.58
C GLN A 145 -7.70 14.91 -4.13
N VAL A 146 -7.67 15.68 -3.03
CA VAL A 146 -6.40 16.13 -2.44
C VAL A 146 -5.57 14.94 -1.95
N THR A 147 -6.17 14.00 -1.26
CA THR A 147 -5.47 12.80 -0.76
C THR A 147 -4.85 11.98 -1.90
N MET A 148 -5.54 11.86 -3.03
CA MET A 148 -4.99 11.20 -4.23
C MET A 148 -3.74 11.92 -4.75
N ARG A 149 -3.75 13.25 -4.78
CA ARG A 149 -2.60 14.06 -5.24
C ARG A 149 -1.42 13.96 -4.30
N VAL A 150 -1.66 14.06 -2.99
CA VAL A 150 -0.62 13.92 -1.95
C VAL A 150 0.08 12.56 -2.09
N SER A 151 -0.66 11.48 -2.33
CA SER A 151 -0.09 10.15 -2.51
C SER A 151 0.79 10.00 -3.77
N SER A 152 0.62 10.88 -4.76
CA SER A 152 1.25 10.79 -6.08
C SER A 152 2.51 11.66 -6.24
N ASN A 153 2.85 12.49 -5.23
CA ASN A 153 4.05 13.34 -5.04
C ASN A 153 3.77 14.81 -4.68
N HIS A 154 2.51 15.20 -4.41
CA HIS A 154 2.18 16.59 -4.05
C HIS A 154 2.12 16.79 -2.54
N ARG A 155 3.26 16.69 -1.86
CA ARG A 155 3.35 16.90 -0.41
C ARG A 155 3.07 18.35 0.00
N GLU A 156 3.21 19.28 -0.94
CA GLU A 156 2.83 20.69 -0.81
C GLU A 156 1.34 20.90 -0.54
N ASP A 157 0.49 19.95 -0.94
CA ASP A 157 -0.96 19.99 -0.66
C ASP A 157 -1.28 19.70 0.82
N LEU A 158 -0.28 19.32 1.62
CA LEU A 158 -0.41 19.11 3.07
C LEU A 158 -0.08 20.37 3.86
N GLN A 159 -0.86 20.60 4.90
CA GLN A 159 -0.54 21.60 5.92
C GLN A 159 0.73 21.18 6.67
N LYS A 160 1.69 22.11 6.79
CA LYS A 160 3.00 21.83 7.41
C LYS A 160 2.93 21.67 8.93
N ASN A 161 1.92 22.26 9.57
CA ASN A 161 1.81 22.26 11.03
C ASN A 161 1.00 21.06 11.52
N ILE A 162 1.67 19.90 11.56
CA ILE A 162 1.09 18.62 11.95
C ILE A 162 0.45 18.67 13.35
N ARG A 163 0.95 19.51 14.26
CA ARG A 163 0.41 19.66 15.61
C ARG A 163 -0.99 20.28 15.64
N LYS A 164 -1.43 20.91 14.55
CA LYS A 164 -2.77 21.50 14.41
C LYS A 164 -3.74 20.59 13.65
N HIS A 165 -3.31 19.40 13.23
CA HIS A 165 -4.19 18.48 12.52
C HIS A 165 -5.34 18.01 13.42
N THR A 166 -6.55 18.08 12.87
CA THR A 166 -7.78 17.59 13.50
C THR A 166 -8.55 16.73 12.51
N ALA A 167 -9.74 16.25 12.90
CA ALA A 167 -10.64 15.58 11.97
C ALA A 167 -11.03 16.47 10.78
N ASP A 168 -11.07 17.81 10.96
CA ASP A 168 -11.35 18.76 9.89
C ASP A 168 -10.30 18.68 8.76
N PRO A 169 -10.70 18.35 7.51
CA PRO A 169 -9.81 18.32 6.36
C PRO A 169 -9.01 19.61 6.14
N ARG A 170 -9.59 20.78 6.43
CA ARG A 170 -8.93 22.09 6.24
C ARG A 170 -7.73 22.29 7.14
N SER A 171 -7.69 21.58 8.27
CA SER A 171 -6.53 21.60 9.17
C SER A 171 -5.35 20.76 8.66
N ARG A 172 -5.58 19.90 7.66
CA ARG A 172 -4.62 18.90 7.15
C ARG A 172 -4.23 19.14 5.69
N TYR A 173 -5.15 19.68 4.90
CA TYR A 173 -5.00 19.86 3.46
C TYR A 173 -5.11 21.34 3.10
N THR A 174 -4.43 21.75 2.03
CA THR A 174 -4.71 23.02 1.35
C THR A 174 -5.91 22.80 0.42
N VAL A 175 -7.11 22.93 0.98
CA VAL A 175 -8.39 22.84 0.26
C VAL A 175 -8.85 24.23 -0.15
#